data_AF-A0A842KHS3-F1
#
_entry.id   AF-A0A842KHS3-F1
#
_cell.length_a   1.000
_cell.length_b   1.000
_cell.length_c   1.000
_cell.angle_alpha   90.00
_cell.angle_beta   90.00
_cell.angle_gamma   90.00
#
_symmetry.space_group_name_H-M   'P 1'
#
loop_
_entity.id
_entity.type
_entity.pdbx_description
1 polymer ?
#
loop_
_entity_poly.entity_id
_entity_poly.type
_entity_poly.pdbx_seq_one_letter_code
_entity_poly.pdbx_strand_id
1 'polypeptide(L)'
;MAHQCLNCGKIYTETKIIENGCPDCGGKFFYYIKKPLETEKRRKILKEIEEKRIFEGEKEKIENIIKKIEAEKEKAKKEAEEMKERIESIDIKEIGDYEINVRKLVEDGSIIIHREGVYFIYLPSLFKKKK
;
A
#
# COMPACT_ATOMS: atom_id res chain seq x y z
N MET A 1 36.42 -24.76 6.80
CA MET A 1 35.55 -25.07 7.98
C MET A 1 34.12 -24.91 7.53
N ALA A 2 33.19 -25.71 8.05
CA ALA A 2 31.82 -25.74 7.53
C ALA A 2 30.93 -24.68 8.18
N HIS A 3 30.00 -24.16 7.38
CA HIS A 3 29.05 -23.11 7.74
C HIS A 3 27.64 -23.63 7.53
N GLN A 4 26.80 -23.54 8.55
CA GLN A 4 25.40 -23.89 8.44
C GLN A 4 24.58 -22.61 8.27
N CYS A 5 23.80 -22.49 7.20
CA CYS A 5 22.80 -21.41 7.09
C CYS A 5 21.90 -21.47 8.34
N LEU A 6 21.35 -20.35 8.84
CA LEU A 6 20.36 -20.31 9.95
C LEU A 6 18.89 -20.23 9.50
N ASN A 7 18.63 -20.00 8.20
CA ASN A 7 17.28 -20.07 7.61
C ASN A 7 16.83 -21.50 7.16
N CYS A 8 17.46 -22.11 6.14
CA CYS A 8 17.04 -23.43 5.59
C CYS A 8 17.57 -24.75 6.23
N GLY A 9 18.83 -24.87 6.62
CA GLY A 9 19.39 -26.10 7.19
C GLY A 9 20.81 -26.38 6.72
N LYS A 10 21.07 -25.92 5.49
CA LYS A 10 22.14 -26.42 4.64
C LYS A 10 23.51 -26.04 5.15
N ILE A 11 24.43 -26.97 4.93
CA ILE A 11 25.83 -26.88 5.32
C ILE A 11 26.66 -26.64 4.07
N TYR A 12 27.51 -25.64 4.14
CA TYR A 12 28.42 -25.24 3.08
C TYR A 12 29.85 -25.23 3.60
N THR A 13 30.80 -25.68 2.79
CA THR A 13 32.22 -25.69 3.13
C THR A 13 32.96 -24.46 2.60
N GLU A 14 32.36 -23.76 1.65
CA GLU A 14 32.92 -22.57 1.00
C GLU A 14 32.56 -21.29 1.77
N THR A 15 33.53 -20.40 1.92
CA THR A 15 33.36 -19.11 2.59
C THR A 15 32.69 -18.05 1.72
N LYS A 16 32.80 -18.14 0.38
CA LYS A 16 32.19 -17.20 -0.58
C LYS A 16 30.66 -17.10 -0.48
N ILE A 17 30.03 -18.12 0.08
CA ILE A 17 28.57 -18.20 0.26
C ILE A 17 28.10 -17.25 1.37
N ILE A 18 28.98 -16.88 2.30
CA ILE A 18 28.64 -15.95 3.39
C ILE A 18 28.48 -14.52 2.85
N GLU A 19 29.31 -14.16 1.86
CA GLU A 19 29.29 -12.84 1.23
C GLU A 19 28.06 -12.64 0.34
N ASN A 20 27.66 -13.68 -0.40
CA ASN A 20 26.55 -13.62 -1.34
C ASN A 20 25.20 -14.05 -0.75
N GLY A 21 25.20 -14.74 0.39
CA GLY A 21 24.02 -15.34 1.00
C GLY A 21 23.73 -16.76 0.51
N CYS A 22 22.85 -17.45 1.22
CA CYS A 22 22.53 -18.86 0.96
C CYS A 22 21.80 -19.01 -0.39
N PRO A 23 22.33 -19.78 -1.36
CA PRO A 23 21.74 -19.90 -2.70
C PRO A 23 20.32 -20.48 -2.71
N ASP A 24 19.99 -21.34 -1.75
CA ASP A 24 18.67 -21.99 -1.68
C ASP A 24 17.55 -21.16 -1.07
N CYS A 25 17.85 -20.20 -0.20
CA CYS A 25 16.82 -19.51 0.58
C CYS A 25 17.08 -18.02 0.78
N GLY A 26 18.15 -17.47 0.19
CA GLY A 26 18.55 -16.07 0.32
C GLY A 26 19.01 -15.66 1.73
N GLY A 27 19.06 -16.60 2.69
CA GLY A 27 19.43 -16.30 4.08
C GLY A 27 20.88 -15.81 4.20
N LYS A 28 21.07 -14.69 4.91
CA LYS A 28 22.39 -14.06 5.13
C LYS A 28 23.08 -14.48 6.43
N PHE A 29 22.38 -15.21 7.29
CA PHE A 29 22.90 -15.63 8.58
C PHE A 29 23.43 -17.05 8.53
N PHE A 30 24.67 -17.23 8.96
CA PHE A 30 25.36 -18.51 9.01
C PHE A 30 25.96 -18.73 10.39
N TYR A 31 25.91 -19.97 10.86
CA TYR A 31 26.58 -20.40 12.07
C TYR A 31 27.80 -21.25 11.71
N TYR A 32 28.92 -20.96 12.35
CA TYR A 32 30.17 -21.67 12.13
C TYR A 32 30.14 -23.00 12.89
N ILE A 33 30.15 -24.13 12.16
CA ILE A 33 29.91 -25.45 12.78
C ILE A 33 31.18 -26.30 12.83
N LYS A 34 31.39 -26.93 14.00
CA LYS A 34 32.15 -28.20 14.12
C LYS A 34 31.23 -29.42 14.13
N LYS A 35 30.00 -29.26 14.61
CA LYS A 35 28.88 -30.23 14.55
C LYS A 35 27.61 -29.49 14.12
N PRO A 36 26.72 -30.12 13.33
CA PRO A 36 25.48 -29.49 12.88
C PRO A 36 24.57 -29.14 14.06
N LEU A 37 23.99 -27.94 14.03
CA LEU A 37 22.99 -27.51 15.00
C LEU A 37 21.64 -28.17 14.75
N GLU A 38 20.96 -28.51 15.84
CA GLU A 38 19.55 -28.91 15.81
C GLU A 38 18.64 -27.75 15.40
N THR A 39 17.53 -28.11 14.76
CA THR A 39 16.55 -27.18 14.19
C THR A 39 15.99 -26.20 15.21
N GLU A 40 15.73 -26.64 16.45
CA GLU A 40 15.21 -25.76 17.50
C GLU A 40 16.20 -24.68 17.92
N LYS A 41 17.46 -25.06 18.16
CA LYS A 41 18.52 -24.13 18.57
C LYS A 41 18.77 -23.09 17.48
N ARG A 42 18.80 -23.53 16.23
CA ARG A 42 18.89 -22.68 15.05
C ARG A 42 17.77 -21.64 14.99
N ARG A 43 16.51 -22.05 15.20
CA ARG A 43 15.35 -21.13 15.21
C ARG A 43 15.43 -20.12 16.35
N LYS A 44 15.88 -20.53 17.54
CA LYS A 44 16.07 -19.63 18.69
C LYS A 44 17.09 -18.54 18.37
N ILE A 45 18.24 -18.92 17.83
CA ILE A 45 19.31 -17.98 17.44
C ILE A 45 18.80 -17.00 16.38
N LEU A 46 18.07 -17.48 15.37
CA LEU A 46 17.52 -16.62 14.32
C LEU A 46 16.56 -15.57 14.89
N LYS A 47 15.63 -16.00 15.77
CA LYS A 47 14.70 -15.08 16.45
C LYS A 47 15.41 -14.03 17.30
N GLU A 48 16.41 -14.44 18.07
CA GLU A 48 17.16 -13.51 18.92
C GLU A 48 17.90 -12.44 18.09
N ILE A 49 18.41 -12.81 16.91
CA ILE A 49 19.05 -11.87 15.98
C ILE A 49 18.03 -10.91 15.36
N GLU A 50 16.86 -11.41 14.96
CA GLU A 50 15.78 -10.58 14.41
C GLU A 50 15.25 -9.59 15.46
N GLU A 51 15.03 -10.04 16.70
CA GLU A 51 14.57 -9.21 17.81
C GLU A 51 15.58 -8.11 18.17
N LYS A 52 16.88 -8.41 18.17
CA LYS A 52 17.94 -7.41 18.41
C LYS A 52 18.01 -6.37 17.29
N ARG A 53 17.88 -6.78 16.02
CA ARG A 53 17.84 -5.84 14.88
C ARG A 53 16.67 -4.85 14.98
N ILE A 54 15.52 -5.32 15.46
CA ILE A 54 14.33 -4.49 15.65
C ILE A 54 14.55 -3.44 16.77
N PHE A 55 15.43 -3.68 17.74
CA PHE A 55 15.59 -2.82 18.91
C PHE A 55 16.59 -1.66 18.72
N GLU A 56 17.64 -1.82 17.91
CA GLU A 56 18.78 -0.89 17.90
C GLU A 56 18.75 0.26 16.87
N GLY A 57 17.77 0.37 15.97
CA GLY A 57 17.74 1.57 15.09
C GLY A 57 16.67 1.68 14.00
N GLU A 58 15.85 0.65 13.78
CA GLU A 58 14.87 0.68 12.69
C GLU A 58 13.46 1.06 13.13
N LYS A 59 13.08 0.89 14.40
CA LYS A 59 11.75 1.27 14.90
C LYS A 59 11.43 2.75 14.66
N GLU A 60 12.35 3.63 15.03
CA GLU A 60 12.15 5.08 14.93
C GLU A 60 12.04 5.54 13.47
N LYS A 61 12.80 4.91 12.57
CA LYS A 61 12.73 5.18 11.13
C LYS A 61 11.41 4.66 10.54
N ILE A 62 11.01 3.44 10.88
CA ILE A 62 9.76 2.83 10.41
C ILE A 62 8.56 3.64 10.90
N GLU A 63 8.55 4.07 12.16
CA GLU A 63 7.46 4.86 12.74
C GLU A 63 7.31 6.22 12.06
N ASN A 64 8.44 6.89 11.77
CA ASN A 64 8.43 8.16 11.03
C ASN A 64 7.95 8.00 9.58
N ILE A 65 8.26 6.87 8.93
CA ILE A 65 7.77 6.57 7.57
C ILE A 65 6.25 6.34 7.60
N ILE A 66 5.73 5.59 8.57
CA ILE A 66 4.29 5.35 8.72
C ILE A 66 3.54 6.67 8.91
N LYS A 67 4.02 7.54 9.82
CA LYS A 67 3.44 8.87 10.05
C LYS A 67 3.40 9.73 8.78
N LYS A 68 4.46 9.68 7.96
CA LYS A 68 4.49 10.40 6.67
C LYS A 68 3.46 9.86 5.69
N ILE A 69 3.35 8.54 5.55
CA ILE A 69 2.38 7.89 4.64
C ILE A 69 0.94 8.24 5.03
N GLU A 70 0.63 8.22 6.33
CA GLU A 70 -0.71 8.59 6.83
C GLU A 70 -1.03 10.06 6.53
N ALA A 71 -0.08 10.96 6.78
CA ALA A 71 -0.24 12.38 6.50
C ALA A 71 -0.44 12.67 5.00
N GLU A 72 0.29 11.99 4.11
CA GLU A 72 0.12 12.12 2.66
C GLU A 72 -1.23 11.55 2.20
N LYS A 73 -1.66 10.41 2.74
CA LYS A 73 -2.99 9.84 2.45
C LYS A 73 -4.11 10.78 2.85
N GLU A 74 -4.00 11.42 4.01
CA GLU A 74 -5.04 12.35 4.47
C GLU A 74 -5.10 13.61 3.60
N LYS A 75 -3.95 14.15 3.16
CA LYS A 75 -3.90 15.26 2.21
C LYS A 75 -4.53 14.89 0.87
N ALA A 76 -4.13 13.76 0.28
CA ALA A 76 -4.69 13.28 -0.98
C ALA A 76 -6.20 13.06 -0.88
N LYS A 77 -6.69 12.58 0.26
CA LYS A 77 -8.13 12.41 0.51
C LYS A 77 -8.85 13.76 0.55
N LYS A 78 -8.32 14.76 1.27
CA LYS A 78 -8.91 16.11 1.34
C LYS A 78 -8.92 16.79 -0.03
N GLU A 79 -7.82 16.71 -0.78
CA GLU A 79 -7.75 17.25 -2.15
C GLU A 79 -8.77 16.58 -3.09
N ALA A 80 -8.95 15.26 -2.99
CA ALA A 80 -9.96 14.54 -3.76
C ALA A 80 -11.40 14.90 -3.34
N GLU A 81 -11.65 15.17 -2.06
CA GLU A 81 -12.93 15.66 -1.53
C GLU A 81 -13.23 17.07 -2.07
N GLU A 82 -12.28 17.99 -1.97
CA GLU A 82 -12.40 19.36 -2.49
C GLU A 82 -12.59 19.39 -4.01
N MET A 83 -11.90 18.52 -4.76
CA MET A 83 -12.10 18.39 -6.21
C MET A 83 -13.52 17.90 -6.53
N LYS A 84 -14.08 16.96 -5.77
CA LYS A 84 -15.47 16.51 -5.96
C LYS A 84 -16.46 17.65 -5.72
N GLU A 85 -16.22 18.49 -4.71
CA GLU A 85 -17.10 19.64 -4.43
C GLU A 85 -17.05 20.69 -5.55
N ARG A 86 -15.87 20.93 -6.15
CA ARG A 86 -15.66 21.91 -7.23
C ARG A 86 -16.27 21.53 -8.57
N ILE A 87 -16.40 20.25 -8.90
CA ILE A 87 -16.99 19.81 -10.18
C ILE A 87 -18.49 20.11 -10.12
N GLU A 88 -18.96 21.14 -10.84
CA GLU A 88 -20.38 21.45 -10.94
C GLU A 88 -21.15 20.28 -11.57
N SER A 89 -22.46 20.21 -11.31
CA SER A 89 -23.29 19.10 -11.78
C SER A 89 -23.40 19.08 -13.32
N ILE A 90 -23.18 20.24 -13.97
CA ILE A 90 -23.09 20.45 -15.42
C ILE A 90 -22.01 21.51 -15.69
N ASP A 91 -21.02 21.18 -16.52
CA ASP A 91 -20.00 22.11 -17.03
C ASP A 91 -20.21 22.33 -18.55
N ILE A 92 -20.13 23.59 -18.99
CA ILE A 92 -20.37 23.98 -20.39
C ILE A 92 -19.02 24.28 -21.04
N LYS A 93 -18.51 23.35 -21.85
CA LYS A 93 -17.24 23.54 -22.56
C LYS A 93 -17.42 24.50 -23.73
N GLU A 94 -18.37 24.17 -24.61
CA GLU A 94 -18.72 24.95 -25.78
C GLU A 94 -20.23 24.81 -26.05
N ILE A 95 -20.77 25.63 -26.97
CA ILE A 95 -22.19 25.54 -27.33
C ILE A 95 -22.45 24.16 -27.97
N GLY A 96 -23.20 23.31 -27.27
CA GLY A 96 -23.50 21.95 -27.70
C GLY A 96 -22.60 20.86 -27.09
N ASP A 97 -21.57 21.23 -26.32
CA ASP A 97 -20.69 20.29 -25.60
C ASP A 97 -20.79 20.52 -24.08
N TYR A 98 -21.30 19.49 -23.38
CA TYR A 98 -21.62 19.54 -21.97
C TYR A 98 -20.97 18.36 -21.24
N GLU A 99 -20.24 18.64 -20.16
CA GLU A 99 -19.74 17.62 -19.25
C GLU A 99 -20.67 17.51 -18.04
N ILE A 100 -21.22 16.33 -17.80
CA ILE A 100 -22.26 16.13 -16.78
C ILE A 100 -21.77 15.18 -15.71
N ASN A 101 -21.79 15.64 -14.45
CA ASN A 101 -21.50 14.80 -13.29
C ASN A 101 -22.77 14.12 -12.78
N VAL A 102 -23.05 12.92 -13.29
CA VAL A 102 -24.25 12.13 -12.95
C VAL A 102 -24.36 11.87 -11.45
N ARG A 103 -23.24 11.66 -10.75
CA ARG A 103 -23.23 11.40 -9.31
C ARG A 103 -23.74 12.62 -8.54
N LYS A 104 -23.21 13.81 -8.84
CA LYS A 104 -23.62 15.06 -8.17
C LYS A 104 -25.07 15.41 -8.47
N LEU A 105 -25.53 15.18 -9.71
CA LEU A 105 -26.93 15.36 -10.06
C LEU A 105 -27.89 14.51 -9.23
N VAL A 106 -27.53 13.25 -8.95
CA VAL A 106 -28.33 12.37 -8.07
C VAL A 106 -28.33 12.89 -6.64
N GLU A 107 -27.16 13.30 -6.12
CA GLU A 107 -27.01 13.85 -4.75
C GLU A 107 -27.81 15.16 -4.57
N ASP A 108 -27.88 16.02 -5.59
CA ASP A 108 -28.62 17.29 -5.56
C ASP A 108 -30.15 17.08 -5.53
N GLY A 109 -30.63 15.87 -5.87
CA GLY A 109 -32.04 15.49 -5.93
C GLY A 109 -32.66 15.61 -7.32
N SER A 110 -31.83 15.55 -8.37
CA SER A 110 -32.29 15.62 -9.76
C SER A 110 -32.96 14.32 -10.17
N ILE A 111 -34.06 14.40 -10.93
CA ILE A 111 -34.74 13.22 -11.46
C ILE A 111 -34.01 12.76 -12.73
N ILE A 112 -33.35 11.61 -12.63
CA ILE A 112 -32.62 10.97 -13.73
C ILE A 112 -33.19 9.58 -13.98
N ILE A 113 -33.49 9.26 -15.25
CA ILE A 113 -33.93 7.94 -15.68
C ILE A 113 -32.90 7.37 -16.66
N HIS A 114 -32.40 6.16 -16.40
CA HIS A 114 -31.47 5.47 -17.30
C HIS A 114 -32.17 4.32 -18.02
N ARG A 115 -32.09 4.29 -19.35
CA ARG A 115 -32.63 3.21 -20.18
C ARG A 115 -31.75 3.00 -21.41
N GLU A 116 -31.29 1.76 -21.62
CA GLU A 116 -30.54 1.36 -22.84
C GLU A 116 -29.30 2.24 -23.13
N GLY A 117 -28.58 2.68 -22.10
CA GLY A 117 -27.39 3.53 -22.26
C GLY A 117 -27.71 5.03 -22.47
N VAL A 118 -28.98 5.41 -22.43
CA VAL A 118 -29.44 6.80 -22.53
C VAL A 118 -29.90 7.29 -21.16
N TYR A 119 -29.45 8.49 -20.78
CA TYR A 119 -29.86 9.18 -19.55
C TYR A 119 -30.86 10.29 -19.89
N PHE A 120 -32.03 10.26 -19.26
CA PHE A 120 -33.02 11.32 -19.32
C PHE A 120 -32.96 12.15 -18.04
N ILE A 121 -32.61 13.42 -18.17
CA ILE A 121 -32.50 14.36 -17.05
C ILE A 121 -33.70 15.31 -17.09
N TYR A 122 -34.51 15.32 -16.05
CA TYR A 122 -35.64 16.25 -15.96
C TYR A 122 -35.15 17.63 -15.52
N LEU A 123 -34.88 18.52 -16.48
CA LEU A 123 -34.33 19.86 -16.23
C LEU A 123 -35.04 20.67 -15.12
N PRO A 124 -36.39 20.67 -14.99
CA PRO A 124 -37.04 21.41 -13.91
C PRO A 124 -36.69 20.91 -12.50
N SER A 125 -36.18 19.69 -12.35
CA SER A 125 -35.66 19.21 -11.06
C SER A 125 -34.32 19.84 -10.68
N LEU A 126 -33.53 20.26 -11.66
CA LEU A 126 -32.23 20.92 -11.45
C LEU A 126 -32.36 22.30 -10.82
N PHE A 127 -33.45 23.00 -11.13
CA PHE A 127 -33.68 24.39 -10.69
C PHE A 127 -34.52 24.50 -9.42
N LYS A 128 -34.95 23.37 -8.81
CA LYS A 128 -35.84 23.36 -7.64
C LYS A 128 -35.15 23.64 -6.30
N LYS A 129 -33.83 23.85 -6.28
CA LYS A 129 -33.09 24.27 -5.08
C LYS A 129 -32.31 25.56 -5.34
N LYS A 130 -32.90 26.68 -4.89
CA LYS A 130 -32.20 27.76 -4.19
C LYS A 130 -33.23 28.47 -3.29
N LYS A 131 -33.34 27.99 -2.06
CA LYS A 131 -33.74 28.76 -0.88
C LYS A 131 -32.75 28.42 0.22
#